data_AF-A0A7Y6PIE8-F1
#
_entry.id   AF-A0A7Y6PIE8-F1
#
_cell.length_a   1.000
_cell.length_b   1.000
_cell.length_c   1.000
_cell.angle_alpha   90.00
_cell.angle_beta   90.00
_cell.angle_gamma   90.00
#
_symmetry.space_group_name_H-M   'P 1'
#
loop_
_entity.id
_entity.type
_entity.pdbx_description
1 polymer ?
#
loop_
_entity_poly.entity_id
_entity_poly.type
_entity_poly.pdbx_seq_one_letter_code
_entity_poly.pdbx_strand_id
1 'polypeptide(L)'
;NEETKEITEVIEGTFRQYPIRLAWAITIHKSQGLTFERAIIDARNSFAHGQTYVALSRCKTLEGMVLESPLRREAIISDATVDNFTKAVEQNKPGSQQLNDMQRAYFFDLLSDLFNFYSID
;
A
#
# COMPACT_ATOMS: atom_id res chain seq x y z
N ASN A 1 21.61 12.34 25.34
CA ASN A 1 22.38 12.91 26.48
C ASN A 1 23.00 11.76 27.26
N GLU A 2 24.33 11.70 27.39
CA GLU A 2 25.04 10.60 28.09
C GLU A 2 24.72 10.54 29.59
N GLU A 3 24.24 11.64 30.20
CA GLU A 3 23.85 11.69 31.61
C GLU A 3 22.37 11.36 31.84
N THR A 4 21.45 11.82 30.96
CA THR A 4 20.00 11.63 31.15
C THR A 4 19.41 10.46 30.35
N LYS A 5 20.21 9.82 29.48
CA LYS A 5 19.76 8.84 28.47
C LYS A 5 18.65 9.34 27.53
N GLU A 6 18.32 10.63 27.57
CA GLU A 6 17.28 11.19 26.70
C GLU A 6 17.79 11.35 25.27
N ILE A 7 16.91 11.03 24.32
CA ILE A 7 17.13 11.25 22.89
C ILE A 7 17.05 12.76 22.64
N THR A 8 18.18 13.36 22.28
CA THR A 8 18.25 14.76 21.85
C THR A 8 17.96 14.82 20.36
N GLU A 9 16.76 15.29 19.99
CA GLU A 9 16.40 15.51 18.60
C GLU A 9 17.04 16.80 18.07
N VAL A 10 17.85 16.68 17.02
CA VAL A 10 18.43 17.82 16.30
C VAL A 10 17.62 18.04 15.02
N ILE A 11 17.07 19.23 14.87
CA ILE A 11 16.33 19.59 13.65
C ILE A 11 17.34 19.93 12.54
N GLU A 12 17.56 18.99 11.64
CA GLU A 12 18.45 19.16 10.46
C GLU A 12 17.84 20.07 9.37
N GLY A 13 16.52 20.29 9.39
CA GLY A 13 15.86 21.18 8.43
C GLY A 13 14.36 21.32 8.65
N THR A 14 13.79 22.43 8.17
CA THR A 14 12.36 22.72 8.29
C THR A 14 11.76 23.10 6.93
N PHE A 15 10.59 22.54 6.60
CA PHE A 15 9.81 22.92 5.42
C PHE A 15 8.50 23.58 5.84
N ARG A 16 8.25 24.82 5.38
CA ARG A 16 7.02 25.56 5.69
C ARG A 16 6.28 25.93 4.41
N GLN A 17 5.07 25.42 4.28
CA GLN A 17 4.17 25.68 3.15
C GLN A 17 2.72 25.55 3.62
N TYR A 18 1.78 26.20 2.94
CA TYR A 18 0.36 25.96 3.17
C TYR A 18 0.01 24.51 2.79
N PRO A 19 -0.75 23.76 3.62
CA PRO A 19 -1.05 22.34 3.38
C PRO A 19 -2.17 22.16 2.33
N ILE A 20 -2.01 22.79 1.17
CA ILE A 20 -2.97 22.75 0.06
C ILE A 20 -2.23 22.47 -1.25
N ARG A 21 -2.91 21.78 -2.17
CA ARG A 21 -2.38 21.47 -3.51
C ARG A 21 -3.52 21.49 -4.52
N LEU A 22 -3.23 21.93 -5.75
CA LEU A 22 -4.13 21.73 -6.88
C LEU A 22 -4.38 20.23 -7.08
N ALA A 23 -5.65 19.85 -7.18
CA ALA A 23 -6.08 18.45 -7.16
C ALA A 23 -6.87 17.99 -8.39
N TRP A 24 -7.07 18.86 -9.40
CA TRP A 24 -7.73 18.49 -10.65
C TRP A 24 -6.93 17.48 -11.47
N ALA A 25 -5.61 17.62 -11.48
CA ALA A 25 -4.68 16.68 -12.06
C ALA A 25 -3.71 16.21 -10.97
N ILE A 26 -3.61 14.90 -10.80
CA ILE A 26 -2.66 14.28 -9.89
C ILE A 26 -1.93 13.16 -10.62
N THR A 27 -0.68 12.93 -10.23
CA THR A 27 0.10 11.80 -10.74
C THR A 27 -0.51 10.49 -10.24
N ILE A 28 -0.43 9.42 -11.03
CA ILE A 28 -0.88 8.07 -10.65
C ILE A 28 -0.33 7.63 -9.27
N HIS A 29 0.94 7.91 -8.98
CA HIS A 29 1.53 7.59 -7.67
C HIS A 29 0.84 8.29 -6.49
N LYS A 30 0.37 9.53 -6.70
CA LYS A 30 -0.36 10.30 -5.68
C LYS A 30 -1.85 9.96 -5.65
N SER A 31 -2.35 9.19 -6.61
CA SER A 31 -3.72 8.69 -6.61
C SER A 31 -3.88 7.35 -5.90
N GLN A 32 -2.78 6.69 -5.52
CA GLN A 32 -2.80 5.41 -4.81
C GLN A 32 -3.60 5.51 -3.51
N GLY A 33 -4.57 4.60 -3.34
CA GLY A 33 -5.48 4.61 -2.18
C GLY A 33 -6.68 5.55 -2.30
N LEU A 34 -6.73 6.38 -3.34
CA LEU A 34 -7.91 7.23 -3.63
C LEU A 34 -8.91 6.48 -4.50
N THR A 35 -10.16 6.96 -4.49
CA THR A 35 -11.24 6.42 -5.33
C THR A 35 -11.95 7.58 -6.03
N PHE A 36 -12.15 7.45 -7.34
CA PHE A 36 -12.82 8.44 -8.19
C PHE A 36 -14.08 7.87 -8.82
N GLU A 37 -15.11 8.70 -8.91
CA GLU A 37 -16.31 8.41 -9.70
C GLU A 37 -16.04 8.57 -11.19
N ARG A 38 -15.27 9.60 -11.56
CA ARG A 38 -14.91 9.89 -12.94
C ARG A 38 -13.46 10.34 -13.03
N ALA A 39 -12.71 9.81 -13.99
CA ALA A 39 -11.35 10.25 -14.26
C ALA A 39 -10.98 10.10 -15.74
N ILE A 40 -10.19 11.04 -16.23
CA ILE A 40 -9.43 10.91 -17.47
C ILE A 40 -8.04 10.40 -17.08
N ILE A 41 -7.60 9.30 -17.69
CA ILE A 41 -6.36 8.61 -17.35
C ILE A 41 -5.44 8.63 -18.56
N ASP A 42 -4.24 9.20 -18.40
CA ASP A 42 -3.12 9.00 -19.31
C ASP A 42 -2.08 8.09 -18.65
N ALA A 43 -1.99 6.85 -19.15
CA ALA A 43 -1.05 5.84 -18.69
C ALA A 43 -0.03 5.45 -19.78
N ARG A 44 0.13 6.24 -20.85
CA ARG A 44 1.11 5.95 -21.92
C ARG A 44 2.53 5.84 -21.42
N ASN A 45 2.89 6.73 -20.50
CA ASN A 45 4.23 6.85 -19.94
C ASN A 45 4.36 6.11 -18.60
N SER A 46 3.52 5.10 -18.33
CA SER A 46 3.70 4.23 -17.17
C SER A 46 5.03 3.49 -17.30
N PHE A 47 5.90 3.66 -16.31
CA PHE A 47 7.26 3.09 -16.31
C PHE A 47 7.52 2.18 -15.11
N ALA A 48 6.65 2.22 -14.09
CA ALA A 48 6.77 1.39 -12.90
C ALA A 48 5.81 0.20 -12.92
N HIS A 49 6.23 -0.91 -12.31
CA HIS A 49 5.41 -2.10 -12.11
C HIS A 49 4.10 -1.75 -11.41
N GLY A 50 2.98 -2.25 -11.93
CA GLY A 50 1.65 -2.01 -11.37
C GLY A 50 1.09 -0.59 -11.53
N GLN A 51 1.83 0.39 -12.06
CA GLN A 51 1.37 1.79 -12.16
C GLN A 51 0.09 1.92 -13.00
N THR A 52 0.04 1.26 -14.16
CA THR A 52 -1.17 1.24 -15.01
C THR A 52 -2.35 0.61 -14.26
N TYR A 53 -2.13 -0.47 -13.51
CA TYR A 53 -3.17 -1.08 -12.69
C TYR A 53 -3.64 -0.14 -11.57
N VAL A 54 -2.73 0.57 -10.91
CA VAL A 54 -3.08 1.57 -9.89
C VAL A 54 -4.00 2.62 -10.51
N ALA A 55 -3.64 3.17 -11.67
CA ALA A 55 -4.45 4.17 -12.36
C ALA A 55 -5.87 3.67 -12.68
N LEU A 56 -5.98 2.49 -13.30
CA LEU A 56 -7.26 1.91 -13.69
C LEU A 56 -8.14 1.56 -12.47
N SER A 57 -7.52 1.03 -11.40
CA SER A 57 -8.24 0.63 -10.18
C SER A 57 -8.74 1.81 -9.33
N ARG A 58 -8.41 3.06 -9.67
CA ARG A 58 -8.94 4.21 -8.92
C ARG A 58 -10.36 4.59 -9.37
N CYS A 59 -10.79 4.24 -10.57
CA CYS A 59 -12.17 4.47 -11.01
C CYS A 59 -13.09 3.35 -10.54
N LYS A 60 -14.27 3.70 -10.04
CA LYS A 60 -15.27 2.71 -9.59
C LYS A 60 -15.90 1.92 -10.73
N THR A 61 -16.10 2.56 -11.88
CA THR A 61 -16.79 1.98 -13.04
C THR A 61 -16.05 2.26 -14.33
N LEU A 62 -16.31 1.44 -15.35
CA LEU A 62 -15.74 1.64 -16.69
C LEU A 62 -16.33 2.88 -17.36
N GLU A 63 -17.61 3.17 -17.14
CA GLU A 63 -18.31 4.34 -17.68
C GLU A 63 -17.77 5.66 -17.11
N GLY A 64 -17.25 5.62 -15.88
CA GLY A 64 -16.56 6.76 -15.26
C GLY A 64 -15.13 6.96 -15.77
N MET A 65 -14.59 6.02 -16.54
CA MET A 65 -13.20 6.06 -16.99
C MET A 65 -13.10 6.50 -18.45
N VAL A 66 -12.22 7.46 -18.70
CA VAL A 66 -11.79 7.80 -20.06
C VAL A 66 -10.29 7.61 -20.14
N LEU A 67 -9.83 6.80 -21.08
CA LEU A 67 -8.40 6.72 -21.40
C LEU A 67 -8.08 7.79 -22.43
N GLU A 68 -7.13 8.68 -22.13
CA GLU A 68 -6.70 9.72 -23.06
C GLU A 68 -6.09 9.12 -24.34
N SER A 69 -5.62 7.87 -24.25
CA SER A 69 -5.00 7.15 -25.35
C SER A 69 -5.02 5.63 -25.14
N PRO A 70 -4.79 4.84 -26.20
CA PRO A 70 -4.73 3.39 -26.08
C PRO A 70 -3.60 2.92 -25.17
N LEU A 71 -3.90 1.94 -24.31
CA LEU A 71 -2.88 1.26 -23.51
C LEU A 71 -2.03 0.37 -24.41
N ARG A 72 -0.72 0.60 -24.40
CA ARG A 72 0.25 -0.27 -25.07
C ARG A 72 0.67 -1.39 -24.13
N ARG A 73 1.05 -2.55 -24.67
CA ARG A 73 1.42 -3.71 -23.87
C ARG A 73 2.63 -3.43 -22.97
N GLU A 74 3.52 -2.56 -23.43
CA GLU A 74 4.74 -2.15 -22.73
C GLU A 74 4.42 -1.35 -21.45
N ALA A 75 3.26 -0.69 -21.38
CA ALA A 75 2.81 0.04 -20.20
C ALA A 75 2.20 -0.90 -19.13
N ILE A 76 1.96 -2.17 -19.45
CA ILE A 76 1.47 -3.19 -18.52
C ILE A 76 2.68 -3.97 -18.02
N ILE A 77 3.29 -3.44 -16.97
CA ILE A 77 4.50 -4.00 -16.38
C ILE A 77 4.10 -4.81 -15.13
N SER A 78 4.25 -6.13 -15.19
CA SER A 78 4.09 -7.03 -14.04
C SER A 78 5.46 -7.48 -13.50
N ASP A 79 5.49 -7.89 -12.23
CA ASP A 79 6.68 -8.43 -11.59
C ASP A 79 6.47 -9.94 -11.38
N ALA A 80 7.36 -10.76 -11.95
CA ALA A 80 7.26 -12.22 -11.88
C ALA A 80 7.32 -12.74 -10.44
N THR A 81 8.00 -12.03 -9.54
CA THR A 81 8.08 -12.37 -8.10
C THR A 81 6.70 -12.24 -7.46
N VAL A 82 5.97 -11.17 -7.78
CA VAL A 82 4.61 -10.93 -7.27
C VAL A 82 3.63 -11.95 -7.86
N ASP A 83 3.78 -12.28 -9.15
CA ASP A 83 2.95 -13.28 -9.81
C ASP A 83 3.14 -14.67 -9.18
N ASN A 84 4.39 -15.06 -8.91
CA ASN A 84 4.72 -16.33 -8.27
C ASN A 84 4.23 -16.39 -6.82
N PHE A 85 4.40 -15.30 -6.07
CA PHE A 85 3.89 -15.19 -4.71
C PHE A 85 2.36 -15.33 -4.68
N THR A 86 1.65 -14.61 -5.56
CA THR A 86 0.17 -14.66 -5.63
C THR A 86 -0.31 -16.08 -5.96
N LYS A 87 0.31 -16.76 -6.93
CA LYS A 87 0.01 -18.16 -7.26
C LYS A 87 0.24 -19.10 -6.07
N ALA A 88 1.35 -18.92 -5.35
CA ALA A 88 1.66 -19.74 -4.18
C ALA A 88 0.62 -19.55 -3.07
N VAL A 89 0.18 -18.32 -2.82
CA VAL A 89 -0.89 -18.02 -1.84
C VAL A 89 -2.22 -18.65 -2.25
N GLU A 90 -2.57 -18.59 -3.54
CA GLU A 90 -3.82 -19.19 -4.04
C GLU A 90 -3.84 -20.72 -3.92
N GLN A 91 -2.69 -21.37 -4.12
CA GLN A 91 -2.54 -22.82 -3.99
C GLN A 91 -2.50 -23.29 -2.53
N ASN A 92 -1.95 -22.48 -1.63
CA ASN A 92 -1.77 -22.81 -0.22
C ASN A 92 -2.76 -22.05 0.68
N LYS A 93 -4.05 -22.08 0.34
CA LYS A 93 -5.09 -21.48 1.18
C LYS A 93 -5.17 -22.21 2.52
N PRO A 94 -5.08 -21.50 3.67
CA PRO A 94 -5.15 -22.13 4.96
C PRO A 94 -6.51 -22.83 5.14
N GLY A 95 -6.46 -24.12 5.44
CA GLY A 95 -7.65 -24.92 5.73
C GLY A 95 -8.26 -24.54 7.09
N SER A 96 -9.52 -24.91 7.31
CA SER A 96 -10.24 -24.58 8.56
C SER A 96 -9.51 -25.05 9.82
N GLN A 97 -8.85 -26.21 9.78
CA GLN A 97 -8.08 -26.74 10.90
C GLN A 97 -6.89 -25.85 11.23
N GLN A 98 -6.08 -25.52 10.23
CA GLN A 98 -4.92 -24.64 10.37
C GLN A 98 -5.34 -23.25 10.88
N LEU A 99 -6.47 -22.72 10.39
CA LEU A 99 -7.02 -21.46 10.88
C LEU A 99 -7.37 -21.52 12.37
N ASN A 100 -8.07 -22.58 12.81
CA ASN A 100 -8.42 -22.77 14.21
C ASN A 100 -7.19 -22.88 15.11
N ASP A 101 -6.17 -23.61 14.65
CA ASP A 101 -4.92 -23.79 15.40
C ASP A 101 -4.14 -22.47 15.50
N MET A 102 -4.08 -21.69 14.42
CA MET A 102 -3.48 -20.35 14.42
C MET A 102 -4.24 -19.36 15.31
N GLN A 103 -5.59 -19.40 15.33
CA GLN A 103 -6.39 -18.57 16.23
C GLN A 103 -6.12 -18.89 17.70
N ARG A 104 -6.02 -20.18 18.05
CA ARG A 104 -5.66 -20.60 19.41
C ARG A 104 -4.27 -20.11 19.79
N ALA A 105 -3.28 -20.30 18.91
CA ALA A 105 -1.92 -19.84 19.13
C ALA A 105 -1.85 -18.32 19.34
N TYR A 106 -2.52 -17.55 18.48
CA TYR A 106 -2.61 -16.08 18.62
C TYR A 106 -3.26 -15.66 19.93
N PHE A 107 -4.33 -16.33 20.35
CA PHE A 107 -4.98 -16.02 21.62
C PHE A 107 -4.07 -16.31 22.83
N PHE A 108 -3.30 -17.41 22.76
CA PHE A 108 -2.28 -17.71 23.77
C PHE A 108 -1.16 -16.66 23.80
N ASP A 109 -0.71 -16.19 22.64
CA ASP A 109 0.31 -15.14 22.53
C ASP A 109 -0.19 -13.83 23.15
N LEU A 110 -1.41 -13.42 22.81
CA LEU A 110 -2.04 -12.22 23.34
C LEU A 110 -2.27 -12.31 24.87
N LEU A 111 -2.67 -13.48 25.37
CA LEU A 111 -2.72 -13.72 26.82
C LEU A 111 -1.33 -13.63 27.45
N SER A 112 -0.32 -14.27 26.84
CA SER A 112 1.05 -14.25 27.34
C SER A 112 1.59 -12.83 27.40
N ASP A 113 1.31 -11.99 26.41
CA ASP A 113 1.70 -10.58 26.39
C ASP A 113 1.08 -9.77 27.52
N LEU A 114 -0.18 -10.05 27.88
CA LEU A 114 -0.84 -9.40 29.02
C LEU A 114 -0.18 -9.75 30.38
N PHE A 115 0.50 -10.90 30.45
CA PHE A 115 1.14 -11.40 31.66
C PHE A 115 2.67 -11.45 31.53
N ASN A 116 3.27 -10.79 30.53
CA ASN A 116 4.70 -10.92 30.28
C ASN A 116 5.56 -10.13 31.30
N PHE A 117 4.94 -9.23 32.10
CA PHE A 117 5.54 -8.41 33.17
C PHE A 117 6.88 -7.75 32.80
N TYR A 118 7.20 -7.62 31.51
CA TYR A 118 8.39 -6.92 31.07
C TYR A 118 8.20 -5.43 31.37
N SER A 119 9.26 -4.78 31.84
CA SER A 119 9.22 -3.32 32.02
C SER A 119 9.00 -2.66 30.66
N ILE A 120 8.06 -1.71 30.63
CA ILE A 120 7.93 -0.79 29.51
C ILE A 120 9.10 0.17 29.65
N ASP A 121 10.25 -0.18 29.07
CA ASP A 121 11.40 0.71 28.92
C ASP A 121 11.13 1.77 27.83
#